data_AF-A0AAJ6FTA4-F1
#
_entry.id   AF-A0AAJ6FTA4-F1
#
_cell.length_a   1.000
_cell.length_b   1.000
_cell.length_c   1.000
_cell.angle_alpha   90.00
_cell.angle_beta   90.00
_cell.angle_gamma   90.00
#
_symmetry.space_group_name_H-M   'P 1'
#
loop_
_entity.id
_entity.type
_entity.pdbx_description
1 polymer ?
#
loop_
_entity_poly.entity_id
_entity_poly.type
_entity_poly.pdbx_seq_one_letter_code
_entity_poly.pdbx_strand_id
1 'polypeptide(L)'
;MSVSYEDALLLKLEAILADCEEAITVCADNAVNLIQQFMQEINNKQLFSPYLPVIHNDRGSVRIRWGMVVMNKATKKVGSMRNAPTTGNGDFDIRYFSIRSDEVRQLIQKYEDKFKIIRADIKQTKNITKSLKMRITHLKKGTRKTVIGVTRWFLCFFVYCEP
;
A
#
# COMPACT_ATOMS: atom_id res chain seq x y z
N MET A 1 -10.04 16.66 -35.62
CA MET A 1 -8.64 16.59 -35.17
C MET A 1 -8.33 15.14 -34.83
N SER A 2 -7.44 14.48 -35.55
CA SER A 2 -7.05 13.09 -35.26
C SER A 2 -6.08 13.07 -34.09
N VAL A 3 -6.50 12.51 -32.96
CA VAL A 3 -5.61 12.27 -31.80
C VAL A 3 -4.49 11.33 -32.27
N SER A 4 -3.23 11.71 -32.07
CA SER A 4 -2.08 10.83 -32.33
C SER A 4 -2.27 9.53 -31.55
N TYR A 5 -1.91 8.39 -32.14
CA TYR A 5 -1.93 7.10 -31.44
C TYR A 5 -1.18 7.17 -30.10
N GLU A 6 -0.11 7.96 -30.04
CA GLU A 6 0.69 8.19 -28.83
C GLU A 6 -0.09 8.94 -27.75
N ASP A 7 -0.90 9.94 -28.13
CA ASP A 7 -1.73 10.71 -27.21
C ASP A 7 -2.90 9.86 -26.68
N ALA A 8 -3.51 9.04 -27.54
CA ALA A 8 -4.56 8.10 -27.14
C ALA A 8 -4.03 7.01 -26.19
N LEU A 9 -2.81 6.53 -26.42
CA LEU A 9 -2.12 5.59 -25.53
C LEU A 9 -1.76 6.24 -24.19
N LEU A 10 -1.28 7.49 -24.20
CA LEU A 10 -0.96 8.25 -23.00
C LEU A 10 -2.19 8.40 -22.11
N LEU A 11 -3.33 8.83 -22.68
CA LEU A 11 -4.59 8.99 -21.96
C LEU A 11 -5.04 7.68 -21.29
N LYS A 12 -4.93 6.54 -22.00
CA LYS A 12 -5.26 5.23 -21.42
C LYS A 12 -4.33 4.87 -20.26
N LEU A 13 -3.02 5.08 -20.39
CA LEU A 13 -2.06 4.78 -19.33
C LEU A 13 -2.25 5.68 -18.11
N GLU A 14 -2.61 6.95 -18.30
CA GLU A 14 -2.92 7.88 -17.22
C GLU A 14 -4.22 7.51 -16.50
N ALA A 15 -5.24 7.04 -17.21
CA ALA A 15 -6.45 6.50 -16.59
C ALA A 15 -6.16 5.27 -15.72
N ILE A 16 -5.41 4.29 -16.25
CA ILE A 16 -5.01 3.10 -15.48
C ILE A 16 -4.14 3.47 -14.27
N LEU A 17 -3.31 4.51 -14.40
CA LEU A 17 -2.52 5.01 -13.28
C LEU A 17 -3.42 5.56 -12.16
N ALA A 18 -4.44 6.34 -12.52
CA ALA A 18 -5.41 6.86 -11.57
C ALA A 18 -6.17 5.72 -10.86
N ASP A 19 -6.63 4.71 -11.61
CA ASP A 19 -7.31 3.52 -11.05
C ASP A 19 -6.41 2.79 -10.04
N CYS A 20 -5.11 2.67 -10.31
CA CYS A 20 -4.16 2.05 -9.39
C CYS A 20 -3.95 2.88 -8.11
N GLU A 21 -3.94 4.22 -8.23
CA GLU A 21 -3.81 5.12 -7.07
C GLU A 21 -5.09 5.12 -6.22
N GLU A 22 -6.27 5.04 -6.84
CA GLU A 22 -7.55 4.84 -6.17
C GLU A 22 -7.59 3.49 -5.45
N ALA A 23 -7.17 2.39 -6.10
CA ALA A 23 -7.14 1.08 -5.49
C ALA A 23 -6.26 1.03 -4.21
N ILE A 24 -5.13 1.74 -4.18
CA ILE A 24 -4.31 1.87 -2.96
C ILE A 24 -5.08 2.59 -1.84
N THR A 25 -5.88 3.60 -2.21
CA THR A 25 -6.70 4.37 -1.27
C THR A 25 -7.82 3.50 -0.70
N VAL A 26 -8.53 2.75 -1.55
CA VAL A 26 -9.55 1.77 -1.13
C VAL A 26 -8.97 0.71 -0.19
N CYS A 27 -7.76 0.21 -0.47
CA CYS A 27 -7.07 -0.72 0.43
C CYS A 27 -6.77 -0.08 1.80
N ALA A 28 -6.43 1.20 1.83
CA ALA A 28 -6.21 1.94 3.08
C ALA A 28 -7.50 2.09 3.87
N ASP A 29 -8.61 2.43 3.22
CA ASP A 29 -9.93 2.57 3.86
C ASP A 29 -10.43 1.23 4.42
N ASN A 30 -10.24 0.15 3.66
CA ASN A 30 -10.51 -1.21 4.14
C ASN A 30 -9.69 -1.54 5.40
N ALA A 31 -8.41 -1.14 5.43
CA ALA A 31 -7.58 -1.31 6.61
C ALA A 31 -8.10 -0.47 7.80
N VAL A 32 -8.54 0.78 7.59
CA VAL A 32 -9.14 1.62 8.65
C VAL A 32 -10.38 0.92 9.24
N ASN A 33 -11.25 0.39 8.39
CA ASN A 33 -12.45 -0.33 8.83
C ASN A 33 -12.09 -1.56 9.67
N LEU A 34 -11.08 -2.34 9.27
CA LEU A 34 -10.61 -3.48 10.06
C LEU A 34 -10.01 -3.06 11.41
N ILE A 35 -9.31 -1.93 11.46
CA ILE A 35 -8.80 -1.37 12.73
C ILE A 35 -9.96 -1.02 13.65
N GLN A 36 -10.98 -0.34 13.14
CA GLN A 36 -12.17 0.01 13.94
C GLN A 36 -12.90 -1.24 14.45
N GLN A 37 -13.06 -2.26 13.61
CA GLN A 37 -13.65 -3.54 14.02
C GLN A 37 -12.81 -4.22 15.11
N PHE A 38 -11.49 -4.24 14.98
CA PHE A 38 -10.61 -4.79 16.02
C PHE A 38 -10.78 -4.06 17.35
N MET A 39 -10.81 -2.72 17.33
CA MET A 39 -11.01 -1.91 18.52
C MET A 39 -12.38 -2.15 19.18
N GLN A 40 -13.43 -2.32 18.36
CA GLN A 40 -14.76 -2.69 18.84
C GLN A 40 -14.77 -4.10 19.46
N GLU A 41 -14.16 -5.10 18.82
CA GLU A 41 -14.09 -6.47 19.35
C GLU A 41 -13.32 -6.50 20.69
N ILE A 42 -12.21 -5.77 20.81
CA ILE A 42 -11.46 -5.61 22.06
C ILE A 42 -12.33 -4.97 23.16
N ASN A 43 -13.04 -3.89 22.85
CA ASN A 43 -13.86 -3.17 23.82
C ASN A 43 -15.08 -3.99 24.28
N ASN A 44 -15.79 -4.63 23.34
CA ASN A 44 -16.96 -5.47 23.64
C ASN A 44 -16.62 -6.64 24.56
N LYS A 45 -15.42 -7.20 24.40
CA LYS A 45 -14.89 -8.28 25.24
C LYS A 45 -14.22 -7.78 26.52
N GLN A 46 -14.17 -6.46 26.73
CA GLN A 46 -13.48 -5.81 27.86
C GLN A 46 -12.01 -6.24 27.98
N LEU A 47 -11.36 -6.49 26.83
CA LEU A 47 -9.97 -6.91 26.77
C LEU A 47 -9.04 -5.69 26.70
N PHE A 48 -7.79 -5.90 27.11
CA PHE A 48 -6.71 -4.95 26.87
C PHE A 48 -5.71 -5.54 25.89
N SER A 49 -5.42 -4.81 24.81
CA SER A 49 -4.35 -5.14 23.87
C SER A 49 -3.14 -4.22 24.05
N PRO A 50 -1.94 -4.75 24.34
CA PRO A 50 -0.72 -3.94 24.37
C PRO A 50 -0.22 -3.56 22.97
N TYR A 51 -0.85 -4.05 21.91
CA TYR A 51 -0.52 -3.74 20.51
C TYR A 51 -1.76 -3.27 19.77
N LEU A 52 -1.60 -2.21 18.98
CA LEU A 52 -2.66 -1.68 18.13
C LEU A 52 -2.21 -1.65 16.67
N PRO A 53 -3.10 -1.98 15.73
CA PRO A 53 -2.81 -1.79 14.33
C PRO A 53 -2.86 -0.29 13.99
N VAL A 54 -1.93 0.17 13.17
CA VAL A 54 -1.73 1.57 12.79
C VAL A 54 -1.51 1.65 11.28
N ILE A 55 -2.08 2.68 10.66
CA ILE A 55 -1.85 3.03 9.26
C ILE A 55 -0.97 4.25 9.21
N HIS A 56 0.17 4.14 8.53
CA HIS A 56 0.99 5.27 8.12
C HIS A 56 0.68 5.59 6.67
N ASN A 57 0.24 6.82 6.40
CA ASN A 57 0.03 7.32 5.05
C ASN A 57 0.95 8.52 4.80
N ASP A 58 2.17 8.23 4.33
CA ASP A 58 3.17 9.25 4.04
C ASP A 58 3.32 9.41 2.52
N ARG A 59 2.90 10.55 1.97
CA ARG A 59 3.15 10.96 0.56
C ARG A 59 2.81 9.85 -0.45
N GLY A 60 1.65 9.19 -0.31
CA GLY A 60 1.21 8.10 -1.20
C GLY A 60 1.79 6.71 -0.86
N SER A 61 2.56 6.59 0.22
CA SER A 61 2.96 5.30 0.77
C SER A 61 2.08 4.91 1.95
N VAL A 62 1.04 4.14 1.68
CA VAL A 62 0.25 3.45 2.72
C VAL A 62 1.04 2.28 3.29
N ARG A 63 1.18 2.20 4.61
CA ARG A 63 1.79 1.08 5.34
C ARG A 63 0.94 0.72 6.55
N ILE A 64 0.60 -0.56 6.68
CA ILE A 64 -0.15 -1.11 7.81
C ILE A 64 0.86 -1.79 8.76
N ARG A 65 0.80 -1.48 10.05
CA ARG A 65 1.75 -1.97 11.06
C ARG A 65 1.07 -2.27 12.38
N TRP A 66 1.69 -3.11 13.19
CA TRP A 66 1.38 -3.18 14.62
C TRP A 66 2.31 -2.26 15.41
N GLY A 67 1.74 -1.41 16.24
CA GLY A 67 2.44 -0.53 17.17
C GLY A 67 2.23 -0.97 18.61
N MET A 68 3.30 -1.03 19.40
CA MET A 68 3.20 -1.26 20.83
C MET A 68 2.67 0.01 21.52
N VAL A 69 1.62 -0.17 22.31
CA VAL A 69 1.01 0.86 23.13
C VAL A 69 1.91 1.14 24.33
N VAL A 70 2.34 2.39 24.46
CA VAL A 70 3.10 2.86 25.63
C VAL A 70 2.41 4.08 26.19
N MET A 71 2.13 4.06 27.48
CA MET A 71 1.68 5.24 28.20
C MET A 71 2.89 6.10 28.55
N ASN A 72 2.89 7.34 28.09
CA ASN A 72 3.88 8.32 28.54
C ASN A 72 3.63 8.61 30.03
N LYS A 73 4.59 8.26 30.89
CA LYS A 73 4.47 8.42 32.35
C LYS A 73 4.28 9.88 32.80
N ALA A 74 4.85 10.84 32.07
CA ALA A 74 4.79 12.26 32.41
C ALA A 74 3.48 12.92 31.98
N THR A 75 2.98 12.59 30.78
CA THR A 75 1.77 13.23 30.22
C THR A 75 0.51 12.39 30.36
N LYS A 76 0.63 11.15 30.85
CA LYS A 76 -0.41 10.11 30.87
C LYS A 76 -1.04 9.82 29.50
N LYS A 77 -0.48 10.36 28.41
CA LYS A 77 -0.98 10.12 27.05
C LYS A 77 -0.57 8.73 26.58
N VAL A 78 -1.50 8.03 25.95
CA VAL A 78 -1.26 6.75 25.29
C VAL A 78 -0.70 7.04 23.90
N GLY A 79 0.48 6.50 23.59
CA GLY A 79 1.13 6.64 22.28
C GLY A 79 1.61 5.30 21.73
N SER A 80 1.97 5.28 20.45
CA SER A 80 2.67 4.16 19.80
C SER A 80 4.16 4.46 19.78
N MET A 81 4.98 3.65 20.46
CA MET A 81 6.42 3.94 20.61
C MET A 81 7.32 3.05 19.76
N ARG A 82 6.88 1.84 19.40
CA ARG A 82 7.75 0.85 18.73
C ARG A 82 6.96 -0.01 17.76
N ASN A 83 7.51 -0.22 16.56
CA ASN A 83 7.00 -1.24 15.65
C ASN A 83 7.06 -2.59 16.35
N ALA A 84 6.02 -3.39 16.20
CA ALA A 84 6.01 -4.73 16.73
C ALA A 84 7.05 -5.62 16.02
N PRO A 85 7.48 -6.73 16.65
CA PRO A 85 8.48 -7.62 16.08
C PRO A 85 8.07 -8.16 14.70
N THR A 86 9.02 -8.21 13.79
CA THR A 86 8.84 -8.77 12.44
C THR A 86 9.73 -9.97 12.21
N THR A 87 9.29 -10.88 11.36
CA THR A 87 10.10 -11.95 10.77
C THR A 87 11.14 -11.37 9.81
N GLY A 88 12.09 -12.20 9.36
CA GLY A 88 13.04 -11.85 8.30
C GLY A 88 12.37 -11.44 6.97
N ASN A 89 11.12 -11.85 6.74
CA ASN A 89 10.33 -11.51 5.56
C ASN A 89 9.56 -10.18 5.69
N GLY A 90 9.63 -9.53 6.86
CA GLY A 90 8.96 -8.25 7.12
C GLY A 90 7.51 -8.36 7.59
N ASP A 91 6.97 -9.56 7.73
CA ASP A 91 5.67 -9.80 8.37
C ASP A 91 5.77 -9.75 9.89
N PHE A 92 4.69 -9.36 10.57
CA PHE A 92 4.67 -9.32 12.03
C PHE A 92 4.50 -10.73 12.60
N ASP A 93 5.36 -11.08 13.56
CA ASP A 93 5.29 -12.37 14.24
C ASP A 93 4.65 -12.18 15.61
N ILE A 94 3.37 -12.53 15.69
CA ILE A 94 2.53 -12.39 16.87
C ILE A 94 3.08 -13.20 18.05
N ARG A 95 3.88 -14.25 17.81
CA ARG A 95 4.48 -15.06 18.89
C ARG A 95 5.48 -14.26 19.73
N TYR A 96 6.08 -13.22 19.17
CA TYR A 96 6.98 -12.33 19.90
C TYR A 96 6.27 -11.13 20.53
N PHE A 97 4.94 -11.04 20.41
CA PHE A 97 4.19 -9.99 21.07
C PHE A 97 4.02 -10.37 22.54
N SER A 98 4.43 -9.48 23.45
CA SER A 98 4.34 -9.69 24.90
C SER A 98 2.90 -9.59 25.42
N ILE A 99 2.04 -10.55 25.04
CA ILE A 99 0.61 -10.61 25.36
C ILE A 99 0.35 -11.74 26.35
N ARG A 100 -0.32 -11.40 27.47
CA ARG A 100 -0.67 -12.36 28.52
C ARG A 100 -1.98 -13.11 28.26
N SER A 101 -2.93 -12.49 27.56
CA SER A 101 -4.23 -13.11 27.26
C SER A 101 -4.17 -13.88 25.94
N ASP A 102 -4.49 -15.18 25.99
CA ASP A 102 -4.57 -16.01 24.78
C ASP A 102 -5.71 -15.56 23.86
N GLU A 103 -6.80 -15.04 24.42
CA GLU A 103 -7.91 -14.49 23.63
C GLU A 103 -7.47 -13.25 22.83
N VAL A 104 -6.68 -12.36 23.45
CA VAL A 104 -6.11 -11.20 22.76
C VAL A 104 -5.11 -11.66 21.69
N ARG A 105 -4.31 -12.68 21.97
CA ARG A 105 -3.37 -13.26 20.99
C ARG A 105 -4.11 -13.82 19.77
N GLN A 106 -5.18 -14.57 19.98
CA GLN A 106 -6.01 -15.10 18.89
C GLN A 106 -6.66 -13.98 18.08
N LEU A 107 -7.15 -12.93 18.74
CA LEU A 107 -7.75 -11.78 18.07
C LEU A 107 -6.72 -11.05 17.19
N ILE A 108 -5.55 -10.77 17.73
CA ILE A 108 -4.46 -10.13 16.97
C ILE A 108 -4.06 -11.01 15.78
N GLN A 109 -3.94 -12.32 15.95
CA GLN A 109 -3.63 -13.25 14.87
C GLN A 109 -4.68 -13.19 13.75
N LYS A 110 -5.97 -13.27 14.11
CA LYS A 110 -7.10 -13.16 13.17
C LYS A 110 -7.03 -11.88 12.33
N TYR A 111 -6.72 -10.74 12.94
CA TYR A 111 -6.65 -9.47 12.22
C TYR A 111 -5.33 -9.28 11.47
N GLU A 112 -4.21 -9.79 11.98
CA GLU A 112 -2.94 -9.77 11.27
C GLU A 112 -3.02 -10.55 9.95
N ASP A 113 -3.71 -11.69 9.91
CA ASP A 113 -3.89 -12.44 8.67
C ASP A 113 -4.73 -11.67 7.65
N LYS A 114 -5.72 -10.88 8.08
CA LYS A 114 -6.44 -9.94 7.19
C LYS A 114 -5.54 -8.81 6.70
N PHE A 115 -4.72 -8.23 7.59
CA PHE A 115 -3.79 -7.15 7.22
C PHE A 115 -2.70 -7.63 6.27
N LYS A 116 -2.22 -8.88 6.38
CA LYS A 116 -1.26 -9.47 5.45
C LYS A 116 -1.77 -9.43 4.00
N ILE A 117 -3.03 -9.81 3.77
CA ILE A 117 -3.66 -9.77 2.44
C ILE A 117 -3.62 -8.34 1.90
N ILE A 118 -4.10 -7.36 2.68
CA ILE A 118 -4.10 -5.96 2.26
C ILE A 118 -2.67 -5.44 2.01
N ARG A 119 -1.68 -5.82 2.83
CA ARG A 119 -0.28 -5.43 2.60
C ARG A 119 0.27 -6.00 1.29
N ALA A 120 -0.09 -7.24 0.94
CA ALA A 120 0.30 -7.86 -0.32
C ALA A 120 -0.31 -7.12 -1.51
N ASP A 121 -1.61 -6.80 -1.44
CA ASP A 121 -2.32 -6.05 -2.48
C ASP A 121 -1.71 -4.66 -2.67
N ILE A 122 -1.49 -3.91 -1.59
CA ILE A 122 -0.83 -2.60 -1.64
C ILE A 122 0.57 -2.70 -2.27
N LYS A 123 1.34 -3.74 -1.93
CA LYS A 123 2.69 -3.95 -2.49
C LYS A 123 2.63 -4.24 -3.99
N GLN A 124 1.71 -5.10 -4.42
CA GLN A 124 1.51 -5.43 -5.83
C GLN A 124 1.06 -4.20 -6.62
N THR A 125 0.03 -3.50 -6.15
CA THR A 125 -0.48 -2.29 -6.81
C THR A 125 0.60 -1.22 -6.91
N LYS A 126 1.39 -0.98 -5.85
CA LYS A 126 2.53 -0.05 -5.90
C LYS A 126 3.58 -0.42 -6.94
N ASN A 127 3.89 -1.71 -7.11
CA ASN A 127 4.83 -2.16 -8.13
C ASN A 127 4.30 -1.87 -9.54
N ILE A 128 3.01 -2.10 -9.77
CA ILE A 128 2.32 -1.76 -11.02
C ILE A 128 2.34 -0.24 -11.24
N THR A 129 1.94 0.56 -10.25
CA THR A 129 1.97 2.04 -10.30
C THR A 129 3.36 2.56 -10.64
N LYS A 130 4.42 2.00 -10.04
CA LYS A 130 5.82 2.39 -10.33
C LYS A 130 6.20 2.08 -11.78
N SER A 131 5.83 0.90 -12.27
CA SER A 131 6.05 0.49 -13.66
C SER A 131 5.32 1.40 -14.64
N LEU A 132 4.05 1.72 -14.37
CA LEU A 132 3.23 2.63 -15.18
C LEU A 132 3.81 4.05 -15.22
N LYS A 133 4.19 4.62 -14.06
CA LYS A 133 4.83 5.94 -13.99
C LYS A 133 6.11 6.02 -14.83
N MET A 134 6.92 4.96 -14.81
CA MET A 134 8.10 4.88 -15.67
C MET A 134 7.72 4.88 -17.15
N ARG A 135 6.78 4.02 -17.57
CA ARG A 135 6.33 3.93 -18.97
C ARG A 135 5.74 5.24 -19.48
N ILE A 136 4.88 5.90 -18.70
CA ILE A 136 4.32 7.23 -19.02
C ILE A 136 5.44 8.26 -19.16
N THR A 137 6.42 8.25 -18.25
CA THR A 137 7.57 9.17 -18.32
C THR A 137 8.39 8.95 -19.60
N HIS A 138 8.61 7.70 -19.99
CA HIS A 138 9.30 7.37 -21.25
C HIS A 138 8.53 7.83 -22.47
N LEU A 139 7.20 7.60 -22.52
CA LEU A 139 6.35 8.08 -23.60
C LEU A 139 6.36 9.60 -23.70
N LYS A 140 6.17 10.33 -22.58
CA LYS A 140 6.24 11.80 -22.55
C LYS A 140 7.60 12.35 -22.99
N LYS A 141 8.70 11.65 -22.71
CA LYS A 141 10.04 12.03 -23.16
C LYS A 141 10.25 11.71 -24.65
N GLY A 142 9.74 10.57 -25.12
CA GLY A 142 9.77 10.16 -26.54
C GLY A 142 8.98 11.12 -27.42
N THR A 143 7.75 11.46 -27.01
CA THR A 143 6.89 12.44 -27.71
C THR A 143 7.51 13.84 -27.74
N ARG A 144 8.19 14.27 -26.67
CA ARG A 144 8.95 15.54 -26.70
C ARG A 144 10.12 15.52 -27.68
N LYS A 145 10.79 14.38 -27.86
CA LYS A 145 11.89 14.24 -28.84
C LYS A 145 11.38 14.19 -30.28
N THR A 146 10.21 13.60 -30.53
CA THR A 146 9.58 13.61 -31.87
C THR A 146 9.02 14.98 -32.24
N VAL A 147 8.51 15.76 -31.28
CA VAL A 147 8.03 17.15 -31.53
C VAL A 147 9.18 18.13 -31.82
N ILE A 148 10.36 17.94 -31.24
CA ILE A 148 11.54 18.82 -31.48
C ILE A 148 12.28 18.43 -32.77
N GLY A 149 12.04 17.24 -33.32
CA GLY A 149 12.67 16.74 -34.53
C GLY A 149 11.72 16.73 -35.72
N VAL A 150 11.73 17.81 -36.51
CA VAL A 150 11.44 17.69 -37.93
C VAL A 150 12.41 16.63 -38.51
N THR A 151 11.86 15.68 -39.26
CA THR A 151 12.50 14.64 -40.10
C THR A 151 13.06 13.34 -39.46
N ARG A 152 12.41 12.24 -39.93
CA ARG A 152 12.98 11.01 -40.52
C ARG A 152 13.45 9.85 -39.61
N TRP A 153 12.70 8.75 -39.77
CA TRP A 153 13.01 7.33 -39.51
C TRP A 153 13.30 6.95 -38.05
N PHE A 154 12.45 6.12 -37.46
CA PHE A 154 12.84 4.76 -37.07
C PHE A 154 11.58 3.96 -36.69
N LEU A 155 11.11 3.14 -37.63
CA LEU A 155 10.54 1.83 -37.30
C LEU A 155 11.58 1.09 -36.44
N CYS A 156 11.12 0.55 -35.31
CA CYS A 156 11.55 -0.72 -34.69
C CYS A 156 11.39 -0.60 -33.17
N PHE A 157 10.35 -1.24 -32.62
CA PHE A 157 10.42 -2.15 -31.47
C PHE A 157 8.98 -2.52 -31.07
N PHE A 158 8.35 -3.35 -31.91
CA PHE A 158 7.22 -4.20 -31.50
C PHE A 158 7.43 -5.56 -32.15
N VAL A 159 8.29 -6.38 -31.53
CA VAL A 159 8.20 -7.84 -31.64
C VAL A 159 8.62 -8.38 -30.27
N TYR A 160 7.64 -8.88 -29.53
CA TYR A 160 7.68 -10.12 -28.71
C TYR A 160 6.59 -10.10 -27.62
N CYS A 161 5.35 -10.30 -28.08
CA CYS A 161 4.30 -11.17 -27.53
C CYS A 161 3.56 -11.58 -28.82
N GLU A 162 3.39 -12.82 -29.26
CA GLU A 162 3.22 -14.15 -28.65
C GLU A 162 3.26 -15.17 -29.84
N PRO A 163 3.11 -16.49 -29.69
CA PRO A 163 2.46 -17.27 -28.62
C PRO A 163 3.39 -18.12 -27.75
#